data_AF-A0A9Q1CL77-F1
#
_entry.id   AF-A0A9Q1CL77-F1
#
_cell.length_a   1.000
_cell.length_b   1.000
_cell.length_c   1.000
_cell.angle_alpha   90.00
_cell.angle_beta   90.00
_cell.angle_gamma   90.00
#
_symmetry.space_group_name_H-M   'P 1'
#
loop_
_entity.id
_entity.type
_entity.pdbx_description
1 polymer ?
#
loop_
_entity_poly.entity_id
_entity_poly.type
_entity_poly.pdbx_seq_one_letter_code
_entity_poly.pdbx_strand_id
1 'polypeptide(L)'
;MASYQSSSSEGSEDQASNRFTSELSTSVPGVGYSQQKLPEGVASGPSPDKIASAIHLFRYLFQRCDHNFLRRNLMSNNQKKELAKFNLLYYFRSKEDIESFLKSYPQYFAFTNETIYNPYYFSDDGLIELLKQHRIPSEPRTAVPYELIASVSECKRHVARLRDRALRNPPLVLAMDCEGVNLGRYGPLTLLQLGTAEGEVFIFDILATPNKEDMFIKGGLKGLIEDGNILKVIHDCRTDQTALAFQFHVTLTNVFDTSTAFMTLCDQFNILRRPYRPKLVELFSVFGYDAKQKKSLFSYEQPFGKRPLTSEMLEYAADDVLGLVPLIYENMNRLISPLWRPFFEAEVNRSLRESRLRDLHETYKEDRKKSGYN
;
A
#
# COMPACT_ATOMS: atom_id res chain seq x y z
N MET A 1 -4.80 -27.67 64.09
CA MET A 1 -3.44 -27.10 64.11
C MET A 1 -2.57 -27.92 63.16
N ALA A 2 -2.29 -27.38 61.98
CA ALA A 2 -1.14 -27.73 61.13
C ALA A 2 -1.12 -26.73 59.97
N SER A 3 -0.33 -25.68 60.13
CA SER A 3 0.01 -24.69 59.12
C SER A 3 1.09 -25.25 58.21
N TYR A 4 0.82 -25.32 56.90
CA TYR A 4 1.85 -25.48 55.88
C TYR A 4 2.03 -24.13 55.17
N GLN A 5 3.17 -23.51 55.39
CA GLN A 5 3.65 -22.36 54.61
C GLN A 5 4.24 -22.88 53.30
N SER A 6 3.73 -22.42 52.16
CA SER A 6 4.42 -22.52 50.87
C SER A 6 4.95 -21.14 50.50
N SER A 7 6.28 -21.02 50.49
CA SER A 7 7.03 -19.90 49.94
C SER A 7 6.93 -19.90 48.41
N SER A 8 6.31 -18.89 47.82
CA SER A 8 6.44 -18.58 46.40
C SER A 8 7.43 -17.43 46.23
N SER A 9 8.53 -17.72 45.55
CA SER A 9 9.52 -16.77 45.06
C SER A 9 8.89 -15.85 44.01
N GLU A 10 8.61 -14.61 44.38
CA GLU A 10 8.43 -13.50 43.43
C GLU A 10 9.81 -13.09 42.90
N GLY A 11 9.97 -13.08 41.57
CA GLY A 11 11.23 -12.74 40.93
C GLY A 11 11.13 -12.63 39.41
N SER A 12 10.75 -11.43 38.96
CA SER A 12 11.22 -10.78 37.73
C SER A 12 11.04 -11.50 36.37
N GLU A 13 9.90 -11.31 35.71
CA GLU A 13 9.84 -11.39 34.24
C GLU A 13 8.90 -10.37 33.56
N ASP A 14 8.17 -9.54 34.32
CA ASP A 14 7.00 -8.81 33.78
C ASP A 14 7.13 -7.27 33.71
N GLN A 15 8.35 -6.73 33.62
CA GLN A 15 8.56 -5.26 33.60
C GLN A 15 8.93 -4.65 32.23
N ALA A 16 8.99 -5.42 31.14
CA ALA A 16 9.34 -4.90 29.82
C ALA A 16 8.13 -4.55 28.92
N SER A 17 6.91 -4.94 29.29
CA SER A 17 5.72 -4.88 28.42
C SER A 17 4.85 -3.62 28.58
N ASN A 18 5.15 -2.72 29.53
CA ASN A 18 4.21 -1.67 29.93
C ASN A 18 4.79 -0.24 29.98
N ARG A 19 5.64 0.14 29.02
CA ARG A 19 5.94 1.56 28.70
C ARG A 19 5.28 1.96 27.38
N PHE A 20 3.96 1.95 27.34
CA PHE A 20 3.18 2.41 26.19
C PHE A 20 2.09 3.38 26.63
N THR A 21 2.46 4.47 27.30
CA THR A 21 1.54 5.61 27.49
C THR A 21 2.30 6.94 27.47
N SER A 22 1.78 7.87 26.65
CA SER A 22 1.98 9.33 26.66
C SER A 22 3.24 9.99 26.07
N GLU A 23 4.27 9.27 25.62
CA GLU A 23 5.42 9.87 24.90
C GLU A 23 5.70 9.20 23.54
N LEU A 24 4.72 9.19 22.63
CA LEU A 24 4.95 8.85 21.20
C LEU A 24 5.51 10.04 20.40
N SER A 25 6.18 10.94 21.10
CA SER A 25 6.89 12.09 20.57
C SER A 25 8.31 11.66 20.19
N THR A 26 8.59 11.56 18.89
CA THR A 26 9.94 11.52 18.26
C THR A 26 10.81 10.27 18.43
N SER A 27 10.48 9.31 19.32
CA SER A 27 11.39 8.21 19.69
C SER A 27 11.15 6.87 18.98
N VAL A 28 10.00 6.67 18.33
CA VAL A 28 9.71 5.43 17.58
C VAL A 28 10.10 5.60 16.11
N PRO A 29 11.04 4.80 15.59
CA PRO A 29 11.36 4.81 14.16
C PRO A 29 10.12 4.53 13.33
N GLY A 30 9.65 5.55 12.59
CA GLY A 30 8.49 5.44 11.70
C GLY A 30 7.19 6.08 12.20
N VAL A 31 7.06 6.51 13.46
CA VAL A 31 5.86 7.25 13.91
C VAL A 31 6.16 8.75 13.96
N GLY A 32 5.47 9.50 13.09
CA GLY A 32 5.42 10.96 13.12
C GLY A 32 6.70 11.64 12.66
N TYR A 33 6.61 12.44 11.59
CA TYR A 33 7.57 13.48 11.18
C TYR A 33 9.04 13.22 11.51
N SER A 34 9.50 12.00 11.35
CA SER A 34 10.91 11.76 11.42
C SER A 34 11.45 12.50 10.20
N GLN A 35 12.14 13.61 10.43
CA GLN A 35 12.95 14.30 9.41
C GLN A 35 14.12 13.38 9.02
N GLN A 36 13.80 12.13 8.68
CA GLN A 36 14.67 11.08 8.18
C GLN A 36 15.03 11.47 6.75
N LYS A 37 15.86 12.50 6.65
CA LYS A 37 16.54 12.78 5.40
C LYS A 37 17.38 11.56 5.04
N LEU A 38 17.39 11.24 3.76
CA LEU A 38 18.43 10.39 3.21
C LEU A 38 19.79 10.98 3.62
N PRO A 39 20.79 10.18 3.99
CA PRO A 39 22.12 10.70 4.28
C PRO A 39 22.62 11.56 3.11
N GLU A 40 22.88 12.84 3.36
CA GLU A 40 23.43 13.74 2.33
C GLU A 40 24.87 13.29 2.02
N GLY A 41 25.19 13.06 0.73
CA GLY A 41 26.59 12.92 0.28
C GLY A 41 27.14 11.52 -0.06
N VAL A 42 26.33 10.46 -0.18
CA VAL A 42 26.88 9.13 -0.54
C VAL A 42 26.86 8.90 -2.06
N ALA A 43 27.89 9.39 -2.76
CA ALA A 43 28.09 9.11 -4.19
C ALA A 43 28.37 7.61 -4.52
N SER A 44 28.56 6.77 -3.49
CA SER A 44 28.96 5.35 -3.60
C SER A 44 28.05 4.37 -2.83
N GLY A 45 26.84 4.77 -2.44
CA GLY A 45 25.93 3.97 -1.59
C GLY A 45 24.70 3.42 -2.33
N PRO A 46 23.87 2.59 -1.67
CA PRO A 46 22.58 2.17 -2.22
C PRO A 46 21.72 3.37 -2.60
N SER A 47 21.00 3.27 -3.72
CA SER A 47 19.97 4.27 -4.08
C SER A 47 18.89 4.35 -2.98
N PRO A 48 18.13 5.47 -2.90
CA PRO A 48 17.15 5.67 -1.83
C PRO A 48 16.14 4.53 -1.62
N ASP A 49 15.64 3.91 -2.70
CA ASP A 49 14.75 2.74 -2.66
C ASP A 49 15.46 1.48 -2.12
N LYS A 50 16.76 1.36 -2.36
CA LYS A 50 17.60 0.24 -1.91
C LYS A 50 18.01 0.37 -0.45
N ILE A 51 18.04 1.57 0.12
CA ILE A 51 18.28 1.78 1.55
C ILE A 51 17.19 1.08 2.38
N ALA A 52 15.91 1.38 2.11
CA ALA A 52 14.79 0.75 2.82
C ALA A 52 14.73 -0.77 2.56
N SER A 53 15.00 -1.21 1.32
CA SER A 53 15.12 -2.64 0.99
C SER A 53 16.18 -3.35 1.83
N ALA A 54 17.34 -2.71 2.02
CA ALA A 54 18.42 -3.23 2.85
C ALA A 54 18.04 -3.25 4.32
N ILE A 55 17.39 -2.20 4.83
CA ILE A 55 16.88 -2.17 6.21
C ILE A 55 15.89 -3.33 6.45
N HIS A 56 14.90 -3.50 5.58
CA HIS A 56 13.95 -4.62 5.64
C HIS A 56 14.67 -5.97 5.65
N LEU A 57 15.57 -6.19 4.68
CA LEU A 57 16.29 -7.45 4.55
C LEU A 57 17.14 -7.77 5.79
N PHE A 58 17.91 -6.80 6.29
CA PHE A 58 18.76 -7.05 7.46
C PHE A 58 17.94 -7.30 8.71
N ARG A 59 16.85 -6.56 8.95
CA ARG A 59 15.90 -6.86 10.04
C ARG A 59 15.34 -8.27 9.95
N TYR A 60 14.91 -8.67 8.76
CA TYR A 60 14.43 -10.03 8.47
C TYR A 60 15.48 -11.11 8.75
N LEU A 61 16.72 -10.88 8.32
CA LEU A 61 17.84 -11.80 8.56
C LEU A 61 18.18 -11.90 10.05
N PHE A 62 18.27 -10.76 10.76
CA PHE A 62 18.57 -10.70 12.19
C PHE A 62 17.53 -11.43 13.05
N GLN A 63 16.29 -11.46 12.60
CA GLN A 63 15.23 -12.13 13.35
C GLN A 63 15.20 -13.64 13.15
N ARG A 64 15.56 -14.13 11.96
CA ARG A 64 15.55 -15.57 11.64
C ARG A 64 16.81 -16.32 12.06
N CYS A 65 17.89 -15.58 12.30
CA CYS A 65 19.15 -16.14 12.76
C CYS A 65 19.27 -15.90 14.26
N ASP A 66 19.78 -16.87 15.02
CA ASP A 66 20.28 -16.60 16.37
C ASP A 66 21.24 -15.40 16.30
N HIS A 67 21.14 -14.46 17.24
CA HIS A 67 22.00 -13.26 17.32
C HIS A 67 23.50 -13.60 17.18
N ASN A 68 23.90 -14.80 17.63
CA ASN A 68 25.27 -15.32 17.48
C ASN A 68 25.62 -15.82 16.06
N PHE A 69 24.63 -16.24 15.28
CA PHE A 69 24.79 -16.85 13.95
C PHE A 69 25.23 -15.82 12.89
N LEU A 70 24.68 -14.61 12.93
CA LEU A 70 25.08 -13.53 12.00
C LEU A 70 26.49 -13.01 12.29
N ARG A 71 26.90 -12.96 13.56
CA ARG A 71 28.26 -12.54 13.95
C ARG A 71 29.37 -13.36 13.27
N ARG A 72 29.18 -14.68 13.15
CA ARG A 72 30.18 -15.62 12.60
C ARG A 72 30.05 -15.82 11.08
N ASN A 73 28.86 -15.61 10.51
CA ASN A 73 28.54 -16.00 9.14
C ASN A 73 27.98 -14.86 8.27
N LEU A 74 28.25 -13.59 8.62
CA LEU A 74 28.02 -12.45 7.71
C LEU A 74 28.70 -12.73 6.38
N MET A 75 27.96 -12.58 5.27
CA MET A 75 28.37 -12.95 3.91
C MET A 75 28.46 -14.46 3.62
N SER A 76 27.74 -15.29 4.38
CA SER A 76 27.49 -16.69 3.98
C SER A 76 26.82 -16.79 2.60
N ASN A 77 26.97 -17.94 1.93
CA ASN A 77 26.37 -18.17 0.61
C ASN A 77 24.85 -17.95 0.60
N ASN A 78 24.15 -18.27 1.71
CA ASN A 78 22.71 -18.03 1.82
C ASN A 78 22.38 -16.54 1.92
N GLN A 79 23.14 -15.76 2.69
CA GLN A 79 22.92 -14.32 2.77
C GLN A 79 23.24 -13.60 1.47
N LYS A 80 24.30 -14.03 0.75
CA LYS A 80 24.60 -13.52 -0.60
C LYS A 80 23.45 -13.77 -1.58
N LYS A 81 22.78 -14.93 -1.49
CA LYS A 81 21.58 -15.22 -2.26
C LYS A 81 20.43 -14.28 -1.90
N GLU A 82 20.19 -14.02 -0.61
CA GLU A 82 19.16 -13.05 -0.20
C GLU A 82 19.48 -11.64 -0.68
N LEU A 83 20.72 -11.16 -0.51
CA LEU A 83 21.16 -9.86 -1.03
C LEU A 83 20.97 -9.76 -2.55
N ALA A 84 21.26 -10.84 -3.30
CA ALA A 84 21.05 -10.87 -4.74
C ALA A 84 19.57 -10.73 -5.12
N LYS A 85 18.64 -11.35 -4.38
CA LYS A 85 17.19 -11.23 -4.65
C LYS A 85 16.68 -9.78 -4.59
N PHE A 86 17.29 -8.95 -3.75
CA PHE A 86 16.93 -7.53 -3.61
C PHE A 86 17.79 -6.59 -4.46
N ASN A 87 18.71 -7.13 -5.28
CA ASN A 87 19.74 -6.39 -6.03
C ASN A 87 20.66 -5.55 -5.11
N LEU A 88 20.99 -6.09 -3.94
CA LEU A 88 21.82 -5.43 -2.93
C LEU A 88 23.27 -5.92 -2.91
N LEU A 89 23.58 -7.03 -3.58
CA LEU A 89 24.92 -7.65 -3.57
C LEU A 89 26.02 -6.72 -4.13
N TYR A 90 25.67 -5.81 -5.04
CA TYR A 90 26.60 -4.80 -5.55
C TYR A 90 27.08 -3.84 -4.46
N TYR A 91 26.22 -3.51 -3.49
CA TYR A 91 26.50 -2.54 -2.43
C TYR A 91 27.14 -3.17 -1.19
N PHE A 92 26.92 -4.47 -0.96
CA PHE A 92 27.41 -5.19 0.21
C PHE A 92 28.33 -6.34 -0.21
N ARG A 93 29.62 -6.04 -0.39
CA ARG A 93 30.64 -6.98 -0.90
C ARG A 93 31.48 -7.59 0.23
N SER A 94 31.55 -6.90 1.36
CA SER A 94 32.31 -7.30 2.54
C SER A 94 31.46 -7.24 3.80
N LYS A 95 31.98 -7.80 4.90
CA LYS A 95 31.36 -7.68 6.23
C LYS A 95 31.38 -6.21 6.69
N GLU A 96 32.46 -5.51 6.37
CA GLU A 96 32.70 -4.11 6.68
C GLU A 96 31.66 -3.19 6.02
N ASP A 97 31.26 -3.48 4.76
CA ASP A 97 30.19 -2.74 4.07
C ASP A 97 28.86 -2.85 4.81
N ILE A 98 28.52 -4.07 5.27
CA ILE A 98 27.29 -4.32 6.02
C ILE A 98 27.35 -3.61 7.38
N GLU A 99 28.43 -3.76 8.14
CA GLU A 99 28.57 -3.10 9.44
C GLU A 99 28.53 -1.58 9.34
N SER A 100 29.21 -1.01 8.34
CA SER A 100 29.19 0.44 8.06
C SER A 100 27.78 0.94 7.77
N PHE A 101 27.03 0.22 6.92
CA PHE A 101 25.64 0.53 6.65
C PHE A 101 24.77 0.45 7.91
N LEU A 102 24.83 -0.65 8.65
CA LEU A 102 23.99 -0.82 9.84
C LEU A 102 24.29 0.25 10.91
N LYS A 103 25.55 0.65 11.07
CA LYS A 103 25.96 1.75 11.97
C LYS A 103 25.44 3.12 11.53
N SER A 104 25.19 3.33 10.24
CA SER A 104 24.63 4.59 9.75
C SER A 104 23.10 4.69 9.93
N TYR A 105 22.45 3.62 10.38
CA TYR A 105 21.02 3.60 10.73
C TYR A 105 20.77 3.14 12.18
N PRO A 106 21.28 3.87 13.19
CA PRO A 106 21.16 3.50 14.61
C PRO A 106 19.71 3.44 15.13
N GLN A 107 18.76 4.07 14.42
CA GLN A 107 17.33 3.98 14.70
C GLN A 107 16.74 2.59 14.39
N TYR A 108 17.40 1.82 13.51
CA TYR A 108 16.92 0.49 13.09
C TYR A 108 17.77 -0.65 13.60
N PHE A 109 19.03 -0.36 13.98
CA PHE A 109 20.00 -1.35 14.41
C PHE A 109 20.77 -0.84 15.62
N ALA A 110 20.85 -1.64 16.67
CA ALA A 110 21.64 -1.35 17.85
C ALA A 110 22.87 -2.26 17.91
N PHE A 111 23.98 -1.70 18.39
CA PHE A 111 25.25 -2.39 18.57
C PHE A 111 25.59 -2.46 20.06
N THR A 112 25.75 -3.66 20.59
CA THR A 112 26.56 -3.89 21.79
C THR A 112 27.93 -4.39 21.36
N ASN A 113 28.92 -4.40 22.28
CA ASN A 113 30.33 -4.74 22.02
C ASN A 113 30.55 -5.95 21.11
N GLU A 114 29.56 -6.86 21.00
CA GLU A 114 29.65 -8.08 20.22
C GLU A 114 28.40 -8.46 19.40
N THR A 115 27.28 -7.74 19.47
CA THR A 115 26.00 -8.18 18.91
C THR A 115 25.23 -7.05 18.23
N ILE A 116 24.64 -7.35 17.07
CA ILE A 116 23.65 -6.51 16.41
C ILE A 116 22.28 -7.03 16.77
N TYR A 117 21.42 -6.16 17.29
CA TYR A 117 20.02 -6.48 17.53
C TYR A 117 19.11 -5.39 16.99
N ASN A 118 17.88 -5.79 16.70
CA ASN A 118 16.84 -4.87 16.28
C ASN A 118 16.16 -4.33 17.55
N PRO A 119 16.22 -3.01 17.82
CA PRO A 119 15.72 -2.44 19.05
C PRO A 119 14.19 -2.45 19.17
N TYR A 120 13.45 -2.68 18.07
CA TYR A 120 11.99 -2.60 18.07
C TYR A 120 11.35 -3.73 17.26
N TYR A 121 10.40 -4.41 17.90
CA TYR A 121 9.52 -5.38 17.27
C TYR A 121 8.07 -5.01 17.60
N PHE A 122 7.24 -4.95 16.55
CA PHE A 122 5.81 -4.81 16.72
C PHE A 122 5.16 -6.19 16.61
N SER A 123 4.09 -6.42 17.37
CA SER A 123 3.23 -7.58 17.16
C SER A 123 2.57 -7.52 15.79
N ASP A 124 2.07 -8.66 15.29
CA ASP A 124 1.41 -8.71 13.98
C ASP A 124 0.18 -7.79 13.91
N ASP A 125 -0.55 -7.64 15.02
CA ASP A 125 -1.69 -6.72 15.15
C ASP A 125 -1.27 -5.27 15.47
N GLY A 126 0.01 -5.04 15.80
CA GLY A 126 0.51 -3.77 16.30
C GLY A 126 0.33 -2.61 15.32
N LEU A 127 0.45 -2.86 14.01
CA LEU A 127 0.20 -1.83 13.01
C LEU A 127 -1.27 -1.40 12.97
N ILE A 128 -2.20 -2.35 13.03
CA ILE A 128 -3.63 -2.04 12.95
C ILE A 128 -4.06 -1.18 14.14
N GLU A 129 -3.60 -1.54 15.35
CA GLU A 129 -3.88 -0.75 16.55
C GLU A 129 -3.22 0.62 16.49
N LEU A 130 -1.99 0.72 15.98
CA LEU A 130 -1.31 2.01 15.75
C LEU A 130 -2.08 2.89 14.76
N LEU A 131 -2.55 2.31 13.64
CA LEU A 131 -3.35 3.04 12.66
C LEU A 131 -4.67 3.53 13.26
N LYS A 132 -5.36 2.70 14.06
CA LYS A 132 -6.60 3.09 14.75
C LYS A 132 -6.36 4.20 15.77
N GLN A 133 -5.30 4.10 16.58
CA GLN A 133 -4.97 5.08 17.62
C GLN A 133 -4.58 6.44 17.05
N HIS A 134 -3.83 6.44 15.94
CA HIS A 134 -3.32 7.66 15.34
C HIS A 134 -4.18 8.20 14.19
N ARG A 135 -5.30 7.56 13.83
CA ARG A 135 -6.13 8.04 12.70
C ARG A 135 -6.59 9.47 12.95
N ILE A 136 -6.45 10.31 11.93
CA ILE A 136 -7.06 11.63 11.91
C ILE A 136 -8.55 11.40 11.61
N PRO A 137 -9.47 11.74 12.53
CA PRO A 137 -10.89 11.64 12.27
C PRO A 137 -11.26 12.58 11.13
N SER A 138 -11.98 12.09 10.12
CA SER A 138 -12.73 12.97 9.24
C SER A 138 -14.19 12.97 9.67
N GLU A 139 -14.78 14.15 9.82
CA GLU A 139 -16.24 14.28 9.85
C GLU A 139 -16.84 13.48 8.68
N PRO A 140 -17.91 12.68 8.89
CA PRO A 140 -18.58 12.01 7.80
C PRO A 140 -19.11 13.08 6.84
N ARG A 141 -18.41 13.28 5.73
CA ARG A 141 -18.87 14.20 4.68
C ARG A 141 -20.21 13.64 4.20
N THR A 142 -21.27 14.44 4.31
CA THR A 142 -22.56 14.11 3.73
C THR A 142 -22.34 13.84 2.25
N ALA A 143 -22.65 12.63 1.81
CA ALA A 143 -22.42 12.21 0.42
C ALA A 143 -22.99 13.27 -0.53
N VAL A 144 -22.13 13.79 -1.40
CA VAL A 144 -22.57 14.45 -2.63
C VAL A 144 -23.16 13.32 -3.50
N PRO A 145 -24.28 13.54 -4.21
CA PRO A 145 -24.80 12.51 -5.10
C PRO A 145 -23.73 12.08 -6.11
N TYR A 146 -23.64 10.78 -6.37
CA TYR A 146 -22.84 10.27 -7.48
C TYR A 146 -23.47 10.66 -8.81
N GLU A 147 -22.63 10.93 -9.81
CA GLU A 147 -23.07 11.20 -11.18
C GLU A 147 -22.76 9.98 -12.05
N LEU A 148 -23.80 9.41 -12.68
CA LEU A 148 -23.64 8.35 -13.68
C LEU A 148 -23.40 9.00 -15.06
N ILE A 149 -22.25 8.70 -15.67
CA ILE A 149 -21.84 9.20 -16.97
C ILE A 149 -21.99 8.09 -17.99
N ALA A 150 -23.03 8.17 -18.82
CA ALA A 150 -23.41 7.12 -19.78
C ALA A 150 -23.24 7.54 -21.25
N SER A 151 -22.62 8.69 -21.53
CA SER A 151 -22.31 9.13 -22.89
C SER A 151 -20.93 9.76 -23.03
N VAL A 152 -20.38 9.70 -24.24
CA VAL A 152 -19.09 10.32 -24.58
C VAL A 152 -19.11 11.83 -24.35
N SER A 153 -20.22 12.50 -24.65
CA SER A 153 -20.36 13.96 -24.49
C SER A 153 -20.34 14.38 -23.02
N GLU A 154 -21.02 13.62 -22.15
CA GLU A 154 -20.95 13.82 -20.70
C GLU A 154 -19.55 13.54 -20.19
N CYS A 155 -18.95 12.41 -20.59
CA CYS A 155 -17.59 12.04 -20.22
C CYS A 155 -16.60 13.17 -20.53
N LYS A 156 -16.63 13.68 -21.77
CA LYS A 156 -15.78 14.81 -22.18
C LYS A 156 -15.96 16.05 -21.32
N ARG A 157 -17.19 16.39 -20.93
CA ARG A 157 -17.51 17.54 -20.08
C ARG A 157 -16.99 17.37 -18.66
N HIS A 158 -17.18 16.22 -18.03
CA HIS A 158 -16.69 15.95 -16.68
C HIS A 158 -15.15 15.84 -16.66
N VAL A 159 -14.55 15.20 -17.66
CA VAL A 159 -13.08 15.14 -17.81
C VAL A 159 -12.49 16.54 -17.97
N ALA A 160 -13.08 17.41 -18.80
CA ALA A 160 -12.61 18.79 -18.95
C ALA A 160 -12.64 19.54 -17.60
N ARG A 161 -13.75 19.42 -16.85
CA ARG A 161 -13.89 20.04 -15.52
C ARG A 161 -12.82 19.57 -14.54
N LEU A 162 -12.52 18.27 -14.51
CA LEU A 162 -11.47 17.70 -13.65
C LEU A 162 -10.08 18.16 -14.08
N ARG A 163 -9.81 18.28 -15.39
CA ARG A 163 -8.55 18.81 -15.90
C ARG A 163 -8.36 20.29 -15.55
N ASP A 164 -9.40 21.11 -15.68
CA ASP A 164 -9.35 22.52 -15.27
C ASP A 164 -9.07 22.66 -13.77
N ARG A 165 -9.62 21.74 -12.97
CA ARG A 165 -9.36 21.66 -11.54
C ARG A 165 -7.91 21.24 -11.24
N ALA A 166 -7.33 20.34 -12.03
CA ALA A 166 -5.94 19.90 -11.88
C ALA A 166 -4.90 21.01 -12.10
N LEU A 167 -5.26 22.10 -12.80
CA LEU A 167 -4.40 23.27 -12.99
C LEU A 167 -4.34 24.19 -11.76
N ARG A 168 -5.15 23.93 -10.73
CA ARG A 168 -5.21 24.75 -9.50
C ARG A 168 -4.22 24.23 -8.46
N ASN A 169 -3.96 25.06 -7.44
CA ASN A 169 -3.22 24.68 -6.24
C ASN A 169 -4.18 24.50 -5.06
N PRO A 170 -4.03 23.43 -4.25
CA PRO A 170 -3.07 22.32 -4.40
C PRO A 170 -3.41 21.39 -5.60
N PRO A 171 -2.44 20.57 -6.07
CA PRO A 171 -2.68 19.60 -7.14
C PRO A 171 -3.86 18.67 -6.85
N LEU A 172 -4.55 18.26 -7.91
CA LEU A 172 -5.73 17.41 -7.80
C LEU A 172 -5.36 15.98 -7.39
N VAL A 173 -6.06 15.49 -6.36
CA VAL A 173 -6.03 14.10 -5.92
C VAL A 173 -7.39 13.46 -6.22
N LEU A 174 -7.38 12.35 -6.94
CA LEU A 174 -8.56 11.56 -7.26
C LEU A 174 -8.45 10.17 -6.68
N ALA A 175 -9.47 9.72 -5.96
CA ALA A 175 -9.70 8.30 -5.75
C ALA A 175 -10.13 7.66 -7.08
N MET A 176 -9.68 6.44 -7.36
CA MET A 176 -10.08 5.71 -8.55
C MET A 176 -10.25 4.23 -8.22
N ASP A 177 -11.26 3.62 -8.82
CA ASP A 177 -11.46 2.17 -8.84
C ASP A 177 -11.99 1.76 -10.21
N CYS A 178 -12.00 0.46 -10.51
CA CYS A 178 -12.61 -0.09 -11.71
C CYS A 178 -13.42 -1.35 -11.38
N GLU A 179 -14.58 -1.48 -12.02
CA GLU A 179 -15.42 -2.67 -11.87
C GLU A 179 -15.60 -3.41 -13.20
N GLY A 180 -15.73 -4.74 -13.13
CA GLY A 180 -15.78 -5.58 -14.32
C GLY A 180 -16.38 -6.96 -14.12
N VAL A 181 -16.46 -7.72 -15.22
CA VAL A 181 -16.77 -9.15 -15.21
C VAL A 181 -15.46 -9.90 -15.42
N ASN A 182 -14.93 -10.51 -14.37
CA ASN A 182 -13.61 -11.13 -14.28
C ASN A 182 -12.52 -10.15 -14.70
N LEU A 183 -12.61 -8.92 -14.18
CA LEU A 183 -11.78 -7.77 -14.55
C LEU A 183 -10.30 -8.19 -14.65
N GLY A 184 -9.67 -7.84 -15.77
CA GLY A 184 -8.30 -8.20 -16.05
C GLY A 184 -8.00 -8.06 -17.54
N ARG A 185 -7.12 -8.91 -18.08
CA ARG A 185 -6.74 -8.82 -19.49
C ARG A 185 -7.90 -9.16 -20.44
N TYR A 186 -8.65 -10.21 -20.10
CA TYR A 186 -9.71 -10.75 -20.96
C TYR A 186 -11.13 -10.48 -20.45
N GLY A 187 -11.31 -10.25 -19.15
CA GLY A 187 -12.60 -9.91 -18.59
C GLY A 187 -12.86 -8.41 -18.67
N PRO A 188 -14.03 -7.97 -19.19
CA PRO A 188 -14.26 -6.58 -19.54
C PRO A 188 -14.25 -5.66 -18.32
N LEU A 189 -13.61 -4.50 -18.47
CA LEU A 189 -13.88 -3.33 -17.65
C LEU A 189 -15.24 -2.76 -18.04
N THR A 190 -16.09 -2.56 -17.05
CA THR A 190 -17.49 -2.18 -17.25
C THR A 190 -17.83 -0.84 -16.63
N LEU A 191 -17.18 -0.47 -15.52
CA LEU A 191 -17.29 0.84 -14.87
C LEU A 191 -15.91 1.34 -14.48
N LEU A 192 -15.76 2.67 -14.47
CA LEU A 192 -14.64 3.36 -13.85
C LEU A 192 -15.19 4.41 -12.90
N GLN A 193 -14.69 4.45 -11.67
CA GLN A 193 -15.11 5.40 -10.65
C GLN A 193 -14.02 6.43 -10.39
N LEU A 194 -14.39 7.70 -10.22
CA LEU A 194 -13.51 8.75 -9.73
C LEU A 194 -14.16 9.45 -8.53
N GLY A 195 -13.42 9.55 -7.43
CA GLY A 195 -13.82 10.30 -6.23
C GLY A 195 -12.92 11.51 -6.01
N THR A 196 -13.50 12.63 -5.58
CA THR A 196 -12.75 13.83 -5.19
C THR A 196 -12.69 13.97 -3.68
N ALA A 197 -11.73 14.75 -3.17
CA ALA A 197 -11.64 15.01 -1.73
C ALA A 197 -12.92 15.67 -1.17
N GLU A 198 -13.63 16.47 -1.96
CA GLU A 198 -14.87 17.18 -1.62
C GLU A 198 -16.08 16.24 -1.54
N GLY A 199 -15.94 14.97 -1.95
CA GLY A 199 -16.99 13.97 -1.90
C GLY A 199 -17.78 13.84 -3.21
N GLU A 200 -17.41 14.53 -4.29
CA GLU A 200 -18.00 14.29 -5.61
C GLU A 200 -17.55 12.91 -6.14
N VAL A 201 -18.49 12.15 -6.71
CA VAL A 201 -18.25 10.83 -7.30
C VAL A 201 -18.75 10.79 -8.74
N PHE A 202 -17.90 10.33 -9.65
CA PHE A 202 -18.18 10.14 -11.07
C PHE A 202 -18.11 8.65 -11.40
N ILE A 203 -19.21 8.08 -11.88
CA ILE A 203 -19.28 6.67 -12.30
C ILE A 203 -19.43 6.64 -13.81
N PHE A 204 -18.36 6.28 -14.52
CA PHE A 204 -18.34 6.20 -15.98
C PHE A 204 -18.80 4.81 -16.43
N ASP A 205 -19.95 4.74 -17.11
CA ASP A 205 -20.45 3.50 -17.70
C ASP A 205 -19.76 3.22 -19.04
N ILE A 206 -18.73 2.38 -19.00
CA ILE A 206 -17.92 2.03 -20.16
C ILE A 206 -18.70 1.19 -21.18
N LEU A 207 -19.77 0.52 -20.75
CA LEU A 207 -20.63 -0.27 -21.63
C LEU A 207 -21.76 0.56 -22.27
N ALA A 208 -21.98 1.81 -21.85
CA ALA A 208 -23.06 2.64 -22.37
C ALA A 208 -22.83 3.12 -23.82
N THR A 209 -21.60 3.06 -24.30
CA THR A 209 -21.24 3.46 -25.67
C THR A 209 -21.09 2.26 -26.60
N PRO A 210 -21.51 2.33 -27.88
CA PRO A 210 -21.32 1.25 -28.84
C PRO A 210 -19.85 0.81 -29.01
N ASN A 211 -18.93 1.78 -28.99
CA ASN A 211 -17.50 1.53 -28.93
C ASN A 211 -16.94 1.99 -27.57
N LYS A 212 -16.56 1.03 -26.72
CA LYS A 212 -16.08 1.25 -25.35
C LYS A 212 -14.84 2.15 -25.29
N GLU A 213 -13.99 2.11 -26.31
CA GLU A 213 -12.79 2.96 -26.40
C GLU A 213 -13.13 4.44 -26.49
N ASP A 214 -14.34 4.80 -26.95
CA ASP A 214 -14.74 6.19 -27.12
C ASP A 214 -14.78 6.94 -25.78
N MET A 215 -15.11 6.29 -24.66
CA MET A 215 -15.02 6.91 -23.33
C MET A 215 -13.58 7.33 -22.99
N PHE A 216 -12.59 6.55 -23.41
CA PHE A 216 -11.18 6.80 -23.13
C PHE A 216 -10.56 7.81 -24.11
N ILE A 217 -10.82 7.66 -25.40
CA ILE A 217 -10.21 8.46 -26.46
C ILE A 217 -10.98 9.77 -26.67
N LYS A 218 -12.28 9.68 -26.98
CA LYS A 218 -13.11 10.86 -27.31
C LYS A 218 -13.63 11.56 -26.06
N GLY A 219 -13.95 10.79 -25.02
CA GLY A 219 -14.32 11.28 -23.69
C GLY A 219 -13.12 11.80 -22.90
N GLY A 220 -11.90 11.37 -23.25
CA GLY A 220 -10.66 11.91 -22.70
C GLY A 220 -10.20 11.30 -21.38
N LEU A 221 -10.84 10.21 -20.90
CA LEU A 221 -10.39 9.52 -19.67
C LEU A 221 -8.92 9.10 -19.77
N LYS A 222 -8.44 8.66 -20.94
CA LYS A 222 -7.02 8.30 -21.14
C LYS A 222 -6.10 9.44 -20.74
N GLY A 223 -6.38 10.66 -21.23
CA GLY A 223 -5.57 11.84 -20.94
C GLY A 223 -5.63 12.26 -19.47
N LEU A 224 -6.77 12.06 -18.80
CA LEU A 224 -6.92 12.33 -17.36
C LEU A 224 -6.13 11.32 -16.50
N ILE A 225 -6.25 10.03 -16.83
CA ILE A 225 -5.64 8.93 -16.09
C ILE A 225 -4.11 8.94 -16.26
N GLU A 226 -3.63 9.25 -17.46
CA GLU A 226 -2.19 9.33 -17.78
C GLU A 226 -1.53 10.64 -17.31
N ASP A 227 -2.29 11.63 -16.85
CA ASP A 227 -1.74 12.92 -16.40
C ASP A 227 -0.87 12.75 -15.14
N GLY A 228 0.43 13.02 -15.28
CA GLY A 228 1.39 12.94 -14.17
C GLY A 228 1.18 13.98 -13.08
N ASN A 229 0.43 15.06 -13.33
CA ASN A 229 0.15 16.09 -12.32
C ASN A 229 -1.06 15.76 -11.45
N ILE A 230 -1.87 14.77 -11.84
CA ILE A 230 -3.04 14.30 -11.09
C ILE A 230 -2.65 13.05 -10.32
N LEU A 231 -2.78 13.06 -9.00
CA LEU A 231 -2.54 11.89 -8.18
C LEU A 231 -3.76 10.96 -8.23
N LYS A 232 -3.56 9.70 -8.58
CA LYS A 232 -4.61 8.67 -8.50
C LYS A 232 -4.39 7.80 -7.26
N VAL A 233 -5.32 7.85 -6.31
CA VAL A 233 -5.36 7.01 -5.12
C VAL A 233 -6.20 5.80 -5.43
N ILE A 234 -5.60 4.61 -5.36
CA ILE A 234 -6.25 3.34 -5.72
C ILE A 234 -5.98 2.33 -4.60
N HIS A 235 -6.84 1.32 -4.45
CA HIS A 235 -6.55 0.18 -3.61
C HIS A 235 -6.22 -1.04 -4.47
N ASP A 236 -4.96 -1.49 -4.44
CA ASP A 236 -4.48 -2.62 -5.22
C ASP A 236 -4.67 -2.47 -6.74
N CYS A 237 -3.92 -1.53 -7.32
CA CYS A 237 -4.09 -1.08 -8.72
C CYS A 237 -3.78 -2.13 -9.81
N ARG A 238 -3.37 -3.35 -9.43
CA ARG A 238 -2.77 -4.29 -10.37
C ARG A 238 -3.77 -4.82 -11.39
N THR A 239 -4.99 -5.13 -10.96
CA THR A 239 -6.05 -5.64 -11.85
C THR A 239 -6.59 -4.52 -12.73
N ASP A 240 -6.80 -3.33 -12.16
CA ASP A 240 -7.25 -2.14 -12.90
C ASP A 240 -6.25 -1.76 -13.99
N GLN A 241 -4.96 -1.70 -13.66
CA GLN A 241 -3.89 -1.44 -14.63
C GLN A 241 -3.85 -2.50 -15.74
N THR A 242 -4.09 -3.77 -15.41
CA THR A 242 -4.14 -4.83 -16.41
C THR A 242 -5.29 -4.58 -17.39
N ALA A 243 -6.50 -4.33 -16.88
CA ALA A 243 -7.66 -4.05 -17.72
C ALA A 243 -7.47 -2.78 -18.58
N LEU A 244 -7.04 -1.69 -17.96
CA LEU A 244 -6.76 -0.41 -18.62
C LEU A 244 -5.73 -0.55 -19.76
N ALA A 245 -4.63 -1.27 -19.52
CA ALA A 245 -3.58 -1.42 -20.53
C ALA A 245 -3.97 -2.34 -21.69
N PHE A 246 -4.54 -3.50 -21.40
CA PHE A 246 -4.81 -4.51 -22.42
C PHE A 246 -6.08 -4.22 -23.22
N GLN A 247 -7.08 -3.58 -22.62
CA GLN A 247 -8.37 -3.31 -23.29
C GLN A 247 -8.44 -1.91 -23.90
N PHE A 248 -7.73 -0.92 -23.35
CA PHE A 248 -7.85 0.49 -23.78
C PHE A 248 -6.52 1.20 -24.00
N HIS A 249 -5.39 0.49 -23.87
CA HIS A 249 -4.05 1.06 -23.99
C HIS A 249 -3.80 2.25 -23.06
N VAL A 250 -4.36 2.22 -21.85
CA VAL A 250 -4.22 3.26 -20.82
C VAL A 250 -3.18 2.85 -19.77
N THR A 251 -2.28 3.77 -19.44
CA THR A 251 -1.30 3.62 -18.36
C THR A 251 -1.65 4.51 -17.17
N LEU A 252 -1.76 3.93 -15.98
CA LEU A 252 -1.80 4.71 -14.76
C LEU A 252 -0.41 5.34 -14.50
N THR A 253 -0.42 6.62 -14.20
CA THR A 253 0.76 7.41 -13.82
C THR A 253 0.51 8.07 -12.47
N ASN A 254 1.53 8.51 -11.73
CA ASN A 254 1.37 9.22 -10.44
C ASN A 254 0.29 8.57 -9.53
N VAL A 255 0.58 7.34 -9.06
CA VAL A 255 -0.36 6.51 -8.29
C VAL A 255 0.06 6.45 -6.83
N PHE A 256 -0.90 6.58 -5.92
CA PHE A 256 -0.78 6.16 -4.54
C PHE A 256 -1.63 4.91 -4.33
N ASP A 257 -0.99 3.74 -4.27
CA ASP A 257 -1.68 2.48 -4.02
C ASP A 257 -1.74 2.21 -2.50
N THR A 258 -2.95 2.24 -1.93
CA THR A 258 -3.17 2.05 -0.49
C THR A 258 -2.82 0.63 -0.01
N SER A 259 -2.93 -0.39 -0.87
CA SER A 259 -2.49 -1.76 -0.55
C SER A 259 -0.96 -1.80 -0.43
N THR A 260 -0.25 -1.17 -1.36
CA THR A 260 1.22 -1.10 -1.32
C THR A 260 1.72 -0.18 -0.21
N ALA A 261 1.00 0.89 0.09
CA ALA A 261 1.27 1.76 1.23
C ALA A 261 1.17 0.98 2.55
N PHE A 262 0.15 0.13 2.71
CA PHE A 262 0.00 -0.70 3.90
C PHE A 262 1.20 -1.62 4.08
N MET A 263 1.58 -2.35 3.02
CA MET A 263 2.75 -3.23 3.06
C MET A 263 4.04 -2.47 3.38
N THR A 264 4.20 -1.25 2.84
CA THR A 264 5.35 -0.39 3.16
C THR A 264 5.38 0.00 4.63
N LEU A 265 4.22 0.33 5.22
CA LEU A 265 4.14 0.63 6.65
C LEU A 265 4.49 -0.60 7.49
N CYS A 266 4.06 -1.80 7.09
CA CYS A 266 4.48 -3.04 7.74
C CYS A 266 5.99 -3.20 7.75
N ASP A 267 6.66 -2.95 6.62
CA ASP A 267 8.12 -3.02 6.54
C ASP A 267 8.80 -1.92 7.36
N GLN A 268 8.28 -0.69 7.30
CA GLN A 268 8.77 0.47 8.06
C GLN A 268 8.75 0.21 9.56
N PHE A 269 7.61 -0.28 10.06
CA PHE A 269 7.38 -0.63 11.45
C PHE A 269 7.87 -2.01 11.83
N ASN A 270 8.56 -2.73 10.93
CA ASN A 270 9.14 -4.03 11.23
C ASN A 270 8.10 -5.04 11.76
N ILE A 271 6.97 -5.16 11.06
CA ILE A 271 5.93 -6.17 11.31
C ILE A 271 6.40 -7.51 10.72
N LEU A 272 6.39 -8.55 11.54
CA LEU A 272 7.24 -9.74 11.37
C LEU A 272 6.64 -10.79 10.45
N ARG A 273 5.36 -11.11 10.60
CA ARG A 273 4.66 -11.94 9.62
C ARG A 273 4.29 -11.04 8.47
N ARG A 274 4.79 -11.35 7.27
CA ARG A 274 4.38 -10.69 6.03
C ARG A 274 2.86 -10.60 6.04
N PRO A 275 2.29 -9.40 6.25
CA PRO A 275 0.89 -9.34 6.53
C PRO A 275 0.15 -9.73 5.27
N TYR A 276 -0.98 -10.38 5.49
CA TYR A 276 -2.02 -10.46 4.50
C TYR A 276 -2.32 -9.03 4.00
N ARG A 277 -2.36 -8.83 2.67
CA ARG A 277 -2.78 -7.55 2.09
C ARG A 277 -4.25 -7.34 2.45
N PRO A 278 -4.61 -6.34 3.26
CA PRO A 278 -5.99 -6.12 3.64
C PRO A 278 -6.80 -5.77 2.40
N LYS A 279 -8.02 -6.29 2.32
CA LYS A 279 -9.05 -5.81 1.40
C LYS A 279 -9.43 -4.39 1.79
N LEU A 280 -9.99 -3.64 0.84
CA LEU A 280 -10.40 -2.26 1.09
C LEU A 280 -11.39 -2.13 2.26
N VAL A 281 -12.34 -3.07 2.41
CA VAL A 281 -13.29 -3.09 3.53
C VAL A 281 -12.63 -3.22 4.90
N GLU A 282 -11.49 -3.91 4.96
CA GLU A 282 -10.71 -4.03 6.20
C GLU A 282 -10.01 -2.71 6.50
N LEU A 283 -9.44 -2.03 5.48
CA LEU A 283 -8.90 -0.68 5.66
C LEU A 283 -9.96 0.35 6.06
N PHE A 284 -11.16 0.29 5.49
CA PHE A 284 -12.29 1.13 5.91
C PHE A 284 -12.56 0.99 7.41
N SER A 285 -12.58 -0.25 7.91
CA SER A 285 -12.78 -0.53 9.33
C SER A 285 -11.68 0.06 10.21
N VAL A 286 -10.42 0.01 9.76
CA VAL A 286 -9.27 0.62 10.47
C VAL A 286 -9.43 2.13 10.58
N PHE A 287 -9.75 2.81 9.47
CA PHE A 287 -9.83 4.26 9.41
C PHE A 287 -11.21 4.84 9.79
N GLY A 288 -12.18 3.99 10.13
CA GLY A 288 -13.49 4.41 10.64
C GLY A 288 -14.46 4.83 9.54
N TYR A 289 -14.29 4.34 8.32
CA TYR A 289 -15.27 4.50 7.24
C TYR A 289 -16.31 3.36 7.31
N ASP A 290 -17.60 3.72 7.39
CA ASP A 290 -18.68 2.74 7.31
C ASP A 290 -19.18 2.61 5.87
N ALA A 291 -18.58 1.70 5.12
CA ALA A 291 -19.04 1.33 3.79
C ALA A 291 -20.31 0.47 3.91
N LYS A 292 -21.47 1.14 3.90
CA LYS A 292 -22.78 0.52 4.14
C LYS A 292 -23.05 -0.65 3.19
N GLN A 293 -22.60 -0.55 1.93
CA GLN A 293 -22.94 -1.53 0.88
C GLN A 293 -21.92 -2.66 0.69
N LYS A 294 -20.72 -2.58 1.29
CA LYS A 294 -19.67 -3.62 1.15
C LYS A 294 -19.89 -4.88 2.01
N LYS A 295 -20.86 -4.88 2.93
CA LYS A 295 -21.03 -5.96 3.92
C LYS A 295 -21.72 -7.22 3.39
N SER A 296 -22.41 -7.20 2.23
CA SER A 296 -23.20 -8.38 1.83
C SER A 296 -23.51 -8.59 0.34
N LEU A 297 -23.22 -7.66 -0.57
CA LEU A 297 -23.90 -7.65 -1.87
C LEU A 297 -23.26 -8.49 -3.00
N PHE A 298 -21.92 -8.59 -3.11
CA PHE A 298 -21.29 -9.08 -4.35
C PHE A 298 -20.14 -10.08 -4.19
N SER A 299 -20.11 -10.86 -3.10
CA SER A 299 -19.01 -11.83 -2.88
C SER A 299 -18.98 -13.00 -3.88
N TYR A 300 -20.08 -13.25 -4.61
CA TYR A 300 -20.19 -14.37 -5.54
C TYR A 300 -20.76 -14.02 -6.93
N GLU A 301 -21.57 -12.96 -7.05
CA GLU A 301 -22.03 -12.47 -8.34
C GLU A 301 -21.16 -11.29 -8.79
N GLN A 302 -20.75 -11.27 -10.06
CA GLN A 302 -20.13 -10.11 -10.70
C GLN A 302 -21.20 -9.38 -11.54
N PRO A 303 -22.06 -8.58 -10.91
CA PRO A 303 -23.24 -8.02 -11.58
C PRO A 303 -22.89 -6.91 -12.57
N PHE A 304 -21.65 -6.41 -12.58
CA PHE A 304 -21.27 -5.19 -13.29
C PHE A 304 -21.36 -5.28 -14.82
N GLY A 305 -21.62 -6.47 -15.37
CA GLY A 305 -22.02 -6.65 -16.78
C GLY A 305 -23.50 -6.40 -17.08
N LYS A 306 -24.38 -6.38 -16.07
CA LYS A 306 -25.84 -6.20 -16.22
C LYS A 306 -26.19 -4.72 -16.41
N ARG A 307 -27.20 -4.44 -17.24
CA ARG A 307 -27.77 -3.09 -17.44
C ARG A 307 -29.31 -3.15 -17.43
N PRO A 308 -30.02 -2.12 -16.93
CA PRO A 308 -29.47 -0.92 -16.27
C PRO A 308 -28.77 -1.24 -14.95
N LEU A 309 -27.85 -0.36 -14.51
CA LEU A 309 -27.22 -0.47 -13.19
C LEU A 309 -28.26 -0.21 -12.11
N THR A 310 -28.30 -1.04 -11.07
CA THR A 310 -29.20 -0.81 -9.93
C THR A 310 -28.59 0.23 -8.98
N SER A 311 -29.42 0.83 -8.13
CA SER A 311 -28.95 1.79 -7.12
C SER A 311 -27.89 1.17 -6.20
N GLU A 312 -28.04 -0.10 -5.84
CA GLU A 312 -27.08 -0.82 -5.00
C GLU A 312 -25.71 -0.99 -5.69
N MET A 313 -25.69 -1.21 -7.01
CA MET A 313 -24.44 -1.29 -7.78
C MET A 313 -23.74 0.08 -7.83
N LEU A 314 -24.51 1.16 -7.98
CA LEU A 314 -23.99 2.52 -8.03
C LEU A 314 -23.48 2.98 -6.66
N GLU A 315 -24.22 2.69 -5.59
CA GLU A 315 -23.81 3.00 -4.22
C GLU A 315 -22.57 2.21 -3.80
N TYR A 316 -22.48 0.93 -4.17
CA TYR A 316 -21.28 0.12 -3.97
C TYR A 316 -20.07 0.74 -4.69
N ALA A 317 -20.23 1.09 -5.97
CA ALA A 317 -19.17 1.71 -6.77
C ALA A 317 -18.73 3.07 -6.18
N ALA A 318 -19.66 3.84 -5.61
CA ALA A 318 -19.33 5.09 -4.92
C ALA A 318 -18.54 4.86 -3.63
N ASP A 319 -18.92 3.85 -2.82
CA ASP A 319 -18.22 3.48 -1.58
C ASP A 319 -16.75 3.13 -1.83
N ASP A 320 -16.41 2.54 -2.98
CA ASP A 320 -15.04 2.15 -3.34
C ASP A 320 -14.07 3.33 -3.47
N VAL A 321 -14.57 4.53 -3.80
CA VAL A 321 -13.74 5.73 -3.97
C VAL A 321 -13.89 6.74 -2.84
N LEU A 322 -15.05 6.80 -2.17
CA LEU A 322 -15.35 7.78 -1.12
C LEU A 322 -14.48 7.59 0.13
N GLY A 323 -14.21 6.35 0.53
CA GLY A 323 -13.35 6.10 1.69
C GLY A 323 -11.85 6.29 1.42
N LEU A 324 -11.43 6.30 0.15
CA LEU A 324 -10.02 6.44 -0.22
C LEU A 324 -9.49 7.86 0.01
N VAL A 325 -10.20 8.87 -0.48
CA VAL A 325 -9.78 10.28 -0.41
C VAL A 325 -10.89 11.12 0.23
N PRO A 326 -10.56 11.97 1.23
CA PRO A 326 -9.22 12.19 1.78
C PRO A 326 -8.78 11.13 2.81
N LEU A 327 -9.71 10.37 3.38
CA LEU A 327 -9.52 9.66 4.65
C LEU A 327 -8.34 8.67 4.69
N ILE A 328 -8.37 7.60 3.89
CA ILE A 328 -7.32 6.58 3.91
C ILE A 328 -6.01 7.17 3.38
N TYR A 329 -6.07 7.90 2.26
CA TYR A 329 -4.91 8.50 1.62
C TYR A 329 -4.12 9.39 2.58
N GLU A 330 -4.77 10.39 3.19
CA GLU A 330 -4.08 11.34 4.07
C GLU A 330 -3.49 10.64 5.31
N ASN A 331 -4.23 9.67 5.88
CA ASN A 331 -3.77 8.91 7.03
C ASN A 331 -2.55 8.03 6.74
N MET A 332 -2.49 7.39 5.57
CA MET A 332 -1.35 6.56 5.21
C MET A 332 -0.17 7.37 4.67
N ASN A 333 -0.44 8.35 3.80
CA ASN A 333 0.57 9.18 3.17
C ASN A 333 1.43 9.93 4.20
N ARG A 334 0.83 10.43 5.29
CA ARG A 334 1.58 11.10 6.37
C ARG A 334 2.44 10.16 7.22
N LEU A 335 2.17 8.86 7.19
CA LEU A 335 2.87 7.85 8.00
C LEU A 335 4.05 7.23 7.25
N ILE A 336 4.05 7.24 5.92
CA ILE A 336 5.21 6.81 5.13
C ILE A 336 6.31 7.86 5.29
N SER A 337 7.40 7.49 5.93
CA SER A 337 8.52 8.40 6.16
C SER A 337 9.28 8.72 4.86
N PRO A 338 10.02 9.85 4.79
CA PRO A 338 10.81 10.19 3.62
C PRO A 338 11.87 9.13 3.23
N LEU A 339 12.38 8.36 4.19
CA LEU A 339 13.31 7.26 3.93
C LEU A 339 12.64 6.08 3.22
N TRP A 340 11.37 5.80 3.55
CA TRP A 340 10.62 4.68 2.97
C TRP A 340 9.81 5.08 1.72
N ARG A 341 9.61 6.37 1.49
CA ARG A 341 8.86 6.89 0.33
C ARG A 341 9.43 6.42 -1.01
N PRO A 342 10.75 6.44 -1.29
CA PRO A 342 11.30 5.93 -2.54
C PRO A 342 11.06 4.43 -2.74
N PHE A 343 11.06 3.64 -1.65
CA PHE A 343 10.74 2.21 -1.71
C PHE A 343 9.27 1.98 -2.05
N PHE A 344 8.35 2.71 -1.40
CA PHE A 344 6.93 2.69 -1.75
C PHE A 344 6.71 3.01 -3.23
N GLU A 345 7.31 4.10 -3.73
CA GLU A 345 7.17 4.52 -5.13
C GLU A 345 7.76 3.48 -6.10
N ALA A 346 8.89 2.86 -5.75
CA ALA A 346 9.48 1.78 -6.54
C ALA A 346 8.55 0.55 -6.61
N GLU A 347 7.92 0.18 -5.50
CA GLU A 347 6.99 -0.96 -5.43
C GLU A 347 5.68 -0.72 -6.18
N VAL A 348 5.14 0.51 -6.13
CA VAL A 348 4.00 0.91 -6.96
C VAL A 348 4.36 0.85 -8.44
N ASN A 349 5.48 1.45 -8.84
CA ASN A 349 5.94 1.44 -10.23
C ASN A 349 6.23 0.04 -10.75
N ARG A 350 6.78 -0.84 -9.90
CA ARG A 350 6.98 -2.26 -10.20
C ARG A 350 5.65 -2.94 -10.47
N SER A 351 4.66 -2.75 -9.60
CA SER A 351 3.32 -3.32 -9.74
C SER A 351 2.64 -2.86 -11.04
N LEU A 352 2.66 -1.55 -11.32
CA LEU A 352 2.12 -1.00 -12.57
C LEU A 352 2.82 -1.56 -13.81
N ARG A 353 4.16 -1.69 -13.78
CA ARG A 353 4.92 -2.26 -14.90
C ARG A 353 4.58 -3.72 -15.13
N GLU A 354 4.54 -4.52 -14.07
CA GLU A 354 4.24 -5.96 -14.13
C GLU A 354 2.83 -6.20 -14.68
N SER A 355 1.83 -5.44 -14.21
CA SER A 355 0.43 -5.52 -14.68
C SER A 355 0.23 -5.19 -16.17
N ARG A 356 1.17 -4.49 -16.81
CA ARG A 356 1.14 -4.25 -18.26
C ARG A 356 1.78 -5.37 -19.07
N LEU A 357 2.56 -6.23 -18.43
CA LEU A 357 3.29 -7.30 -19.10
C LEU A 357 2.64 -8.67 -18.91
N ARG A 358 1.97 -8.88 -17.78
CA ARG A 358 1.43 -10.18 -17.38
C ARG A 358 0.04 -10.00 -16.79
N ASP A 359 -0.84 -10.96 -17.04
CA ASP A 359 -2.11 -11.06 -16.31
C ASP A 359 -1.83 -11.71 -14.93
N LEU A 360 -2.28 -11.06 -13.86
CA LEU A 360 -2.19 -11.60 -12.50
C LEU A 360 -2.84 -12.98 -12.38
N HIS A 361 -4.00 -13.19 -13.03
CA HIS A 361 -4.72 -14.46 -12.93
C HIS A 361 -3.96 -15.61 -13.60
N GLU A 362 -3.23 -15.32 -14.69
CA GLU A 362 -2.31 -16.28 -15.31
C GLU A 362 -1.12 -16.57 -14.39
N THR A 363 -0.55 -15.52 -13.78
CA THR A 363 0.58 -15.65 -12.85
C THR A 363 0.22 -16.50 -11.63
N TYR A 364 -0.93 -16.26 -11.00
CA TYR A 364 -1.41 -17.07 -9.87
C TYR A 364 -1.69 -18.53 -10.26
N LYS A 365 -2.22 -18.78 -11.47
CA LYS A 365 -2.42 -20.14 -11.98
C LYS A 365 -1.09 -20.86 -12.22
N GLU A 366 -0.09 -20.16 -12.76
CA GLU A 366 1.26 -20.71 -12.93
C GLU A 366 1.95 -21.01 -11.59
N ASP A 367 1.82 -20.12 -10.62
CA ASP A 367 2.42 -20.30 -9.29
C ASP A 367 1.73 -21.42 -8.51
N ARG A 368 0.40 -21.58 -8.64
CA ARG A 368 -0.31 -22.76 -8.10
C ARG A 368 0.14 -24.06 -8.74
N LYS A 369 0.29 -24.09 -10.07
CA LYS A 369 0.83 -25.25 -10.79
C LYS A 369 2.26 -25.59 -10.35
N LYS A 370 3.10 -24.59 -10.10
CA LYS A 370 4.48 -24.78 -9.60
C LYS A 370 4.55 -25.22 -8.14
N SER A 371 3.58 -24.83 -7.32
CA SER A 371 3.51 -25.18 -5.89
C SER A 371 2.79 -26.50 -5.61
N GLY A 372 2.30 -27.20 -6.64
CA GLY A 372 1.72 -28.54 -6.51
C GLY A 372 0.34 -28.59 -5.84
N TYR A 373 -0.29 -27.43 -5.60
CA TYR A 373 -1.66 -27.34 -5.14
C TYR A 373 -2.59 -27.24 -6.35
N ASN A 374 -3.13 -28.39 -6.77
CA ASN A 374 -4.27 -28.44 -7.69
C ASN A 374 -5.58 -28.23 -6.95
#